data_AF-A0A0N4XGJ9-F1
#
_entry.id   AF-A0A0N4XGJ9-F1
#
_cell.length_a   1.000
_cell.length_b   1.000
_cell.length_c   1.000
_cell.angle_alpha   90.00
_cell.angle_beta   90.00
_cell.angle_gamma   90.00
#
_symmetry.space_group_name_H-M   'P 1'
#
loop_
_entity.id
_entity.type
_entity.pdbx_description
1 polymer ?
#
loop_
_entity_poly.entity_id
_entity_poly.type
_entity_poly.pdbx_seq_one_letter_code
_entity_poly.pdbx_strand_id
1 'polypeptide(L)'
;MDDEQLLDYEEEQEETHEAKTAENGSGDAKKIKGNYASIHSSGFRDFLLKPELLRAIIDCGFEHPSEVQHECIPQAILGMDIVCQAKSGMGKTAVFVLATLQQLEPVDGEVSVLVMCHTRELAFQISKEYERFSKYLSAIKVAVFFGGM
;
A
#
# COMPACT_ATOMS: atom_id res chain seq x y z
N MET A 1 8.84 -31.42 28.15
CA MET A 1 9.90 -31.08 27.18
C MET A 1 9.34 -31.57 25.86
N ASP A 2 8.41 -30.79 25.31
CA ASP A 2 7.82 -31.08 24.01
C ASP A 2 8.66 -30.29 23.01
N ASP A 3 9.50 -31.03 22.28
CA ASP A 3 10.37 -30.47 21.25
C ASP A 3 9.51 -29.92 20.11
N GLU A 4 9.75 -28.64 19.81
CA GLU A 4 9.19 -27.89 18.69
C GLU A 4 9.34 -28.68 17.38
N GLN A 5 8.22 -29.14 16.81
CA GLN A 5 8.18 -29.49 15.40
C GLN A 5 8.27 -28.20 14.59
N LEU A 6 9.50 -27.81 14.28
CA LEU A 6 9.83 -26.84 13.26
C LEU A 6 9.29 -27.36 11.91
N LEU A 7 8.45 -26.57 11.25
CA LEU A 7 7.98 -26.86 9.89
C LEU A 7 9.08 -26.44 8.91
N ASP A 8 9.78 -27.43 8.35
CA ASP A 8 10.77 -27.24 7.29
C ASP A 8 10.06 -26.83 5.99
N TYR A 9 10.15 -25.55 5.63
CA TYR A 9 9.77 -25.07 4.31
C TYR A 9 10.94 -25.33 3.35
N GLU A 10 10.84 -26.37 2.53
CA GLU A 10 11.78 -26.57 1.43
C GLU A 10 11.65 -25.41 0.44
N GLU A 11 12.72 -24.63 0.24
CA GLU A 11 12.83 -23.62 -0.80
C GLU A 11 12.87 -24.32 -2.17
N GLU A 12 11.76 -24.32 -2.91
CA GLU A 12 11.76 -24.72 -4.32
C GLU A 12 12.58 -23.69 -5.13
N GLN A 13 13.74 -24.14 -5.63
CA GLN A 13 14.60 -23.38 -6.53
C GLN A 13 13.97 -23.34 -7.93
N GLU A 14 13.59 -22.16 -8.43
CA GLU A 14 13.14 -22.00 -9.81
C GLU A 14 14.34 -21.91 -10.77
N GLU A 15 14.44 -22.87 -11.70
CA GLU A 15 15.37 -22.86 -12.81
C GLU A 15 15.01 -21.78 -13.84
N THR A 16 15.93 -20.85 -14.10
CA THR A 16 15.81 -19.86 -15.17
C THR A 16 16.36 -20.43 -16.49
N HIS A 17 15.46 -20.79 -17.41
CA HIS A 17 15.84 -21.09 -18.80
C HIS A 17 15.60 -19.87 -19.72
N GLU A 18 16.69 -19.23 -20.15
CA GLU A 18 16.69 -18.19 -21.18
C GLU A 18 16.36 -18.77 -22.57
N ALA A 19 15.47 -18.11 -23.33
CA ALA A 19 15.28 -18.39 -24.76
C ALA A 19 15.01 -17.12 -25.59
N LYS A 20 16.07 -16.73 -26.32
CA LYS A 20 16.17 -16.20 -27.69
C LYS A 20 14.93 -15.61 -28.40
N THR A 21 15.16 -14.41 -28.95
CA THR A 21 14.34 -13.65 -29.89
C THR A 21 14.21 -14.31 -31.28
N ALA A 22 13.00 -14.34 -31.85
CA ALA A 22 12.72 -14.42 -33.30
C ALA A 22 11.24 -14.07 -33.60
N GLU A 23 10.98 -13.61 -34.83
CA GLU A 23 9.89 -12.74 -35.30
C GLU A 23 8.53 -13.38 -35.67
N ASN A 24 7.50 -12.51 -35.66
CA ASN A 24 6.29 -12.40 -36.51
C ASN A 24 5.44 -13.62 -36.91
N GLY A 25 4.16 -13.58 -36.53
CA GLY A 25 3.06 -14.32 -37.15
C GLY A 25 1.68 -13.92 -36.60
N SER A 26 0.83 -13.36 -37.46
CA SER A 26 -0.57 -12.98 -37.18
C SER A 26 -1.49 -14.20 -37.01
N GLY A 27 -2.38 -14.19 -36.01
CA GLY A 27 -3.50 -15.15 -35.90
C GLY A 27 -4.19 -15.16 -34.53
N ASP A 28 -5.52 -15.10 -34.57
CA ASP A 28 -6.52 -15.03 -33.49
C ASP A 28 -6.27 -15.64 -32.09
N ALA A 29 -6.67 -14.84 -31.09
CA ALA A 29 -7.26 -15.16 -29.79
C ALA A 29 -6.93 -16.51 -29.10
N LYS A 30 -6.05 -16.44 -28.08
CA LYS A 30 -6.22 -17.20 -26.84
C LYS A 30 -5.60 -16.42 -25.66
N LYS A 31 -6.44 -15.64 -24.96
CA LYS A 31 -6.10 -15.04 -23.66
C LYS A 31 -5.77 -16.17 -22.68
N ILE A 32 -4.49 -16.32 -22.34
CA ILE A 32 -4.08 -17.10 -21.18
C ILE A 32 -4.48 -16.28 -19.95
N LYS A 33 -5.62 -16.64 -19.35
CA LYS A 33 -6.06 -16.10 -18.05
C LYS A 33 -5.09 -16.58 -16.98
N GLY A 34 -4.18 -15.71 -16.57
CA GLY A 34 -3.60 -15.80 -15.23
C GLY A 34 -4.73 -15.61 -14.21
N ASN A 35 -4.97 -16.62 -13.38
CA ASN A 35 -6.14 -16.74 -12.51
C ASN A 35 -6.10 -15.83 -11.26
N TYR A 36 -5.30 -14.76 -11.29
CA TYR A 36 -5.06 -13.86 -10.14
C TYR A 36 -5.46 -12.40 -10.39
N ALA A 37 -5.79 -12.02 -11.63
CA ALA A 37 -6.06 -10.63 -12.00
C ALA A 37 -7.55 -10.25 -12.04
N SER A 38 -8.49 -11.12 -11.63
CA SER A 38 -9.91 -10.95 -11.98
C SER A 38 -10.94 -11.07 -10.86
N ILE A 39 -10.57 -11.05 -9.58
CA ILE A 39 -11.59 -11.17 -8.52
C ILE A 39 -12.05 -9.80 -7.97
N HIS A 40 -11.22 -8.75 -8.01
CA HIS A 40 -11.65 -7.40 -7.66
C HIS A 40 -10.99 -6.35 -8.59
N SER A 41 -11.64 -6.04 -9.72
CA SER A 41 -11.29 -4.86 -10.52
C SER A 41 -11.89 -3.59 -9.88
N SER A 42 -11.71 -3.41 -8.57
CA SER A 42 -12.12 -2.18 -7.88
C SER A 42 -10.96 -1.19 -7.85
N GLY A 43 -11.25 0.06 -8.18
CA GLY A 43 -10.26 1.14 -8.11
C GLY A 43 -10.29 1.79 -6.73
N PHE A 44 -9.35 2.72 -6.48
CA PHE A 44 -9.37 3.53 -5.25
C PHE A 44 -10.68 4.31 -5.03
N ARG A 45 -11.44 4.57 -6.11
CA ARG A 45 -12.76 5.22 -6.05
C ARG A 45 -13.81 4.42 -5.28
N ASP A 46 -13.66 3.09 -5.25
CA ASP A 46 -14.62 2.20 -4.59
C ASP A 46 -14.45 2.20 -3.07
N PHE A 47 -13.35 2.77 -2.56
CA PHE A 47 -13.12 2.97 -1.13
C PHE A 47 -13.86 4.20 -0.56
N LEU A 48 -14.59 4.96 -1.38
CA LEU A 48 -15.37 6.13 -0.95
C LEU A 48 -14.56 7.18 -0.16
N LEU A 49 -13.31 7.39 -0.58
CA LEU A 49 -12.41 8.38 0.02
C LEU A 49 -12.83 9.82 -0.35
N LYS A 50 -12.36 10.79 0.45
CA LYS A 50 -12.45 12.23 0.17
C LYS A 50 -11.99 12.54 -1.27
N PRO A 51 -12.72 13.38 -2.04
CA PRO A 51 -12.36 13.72 -3.42
C PRO A 51 -10.91 14.25 -3.57
N GLU A 52 -10.44 14.98 -2.57
CA GLU A 52 -9.08 15.54 -2.48
C GLU A 52 -8.02 14.43 -2.41
N LEU A 53 -8.29 13.37 -1.64
CA LEU A 53 -7.42 12.20 -1.54
C LEU A 53 -7.41 11.41 -2.86
N LEU A 54 -8.58 11.16 -3.45
CA LEU A 54 -8.67 10.47 -4.74
C LEU A 54 -7.88 11.21 -5.83
N ARG A 55 -7.92 12.54 -5.84
CA ARG A 55 -7.13 13.36 -6.74
C ARG A 55 -5.63 13.19 -6.49
N ALA A 56 -5.18 13.21 -5.23
CA ALA A 56 -3.78 13.02 -4.88
C ALA A 56 -3.25 11.62 -5.26
N ILE A 57 -4.09 10.59 -5.09
CA ILE A 57 -3.78 9.20 -5.48
C ILE A 57 -3.52 9.11 -7.00
N ILE A 58 -4.38 9.72 -7.81
CA ILE A 58 -4.23 9.75 -9.28
C ILE A 58 -2.95 10.50 -9.68
N ASP A 59 -2.69 11.66 -9.09
CA ASP A 59 -1.47 12.44 -9.34
C ASP A 59 -0.19 11.68 -8.99
N CYS A 60 -0.27 10.77 -8.02
CA CYS A 60 0.82 9.90 -7.62
C CYS A 60 1.02 8.69 -8.55
N GLY A 61 0.15 8.50 -9.54
CA GLY A 61 0.22 7.40 -10.52
C GLY A 61 -0.35 6.08 -10.00
N PHE A 62 -1.13 6.08 -8.92
CA PHE A 62 -1.77 4.87 -8.40
C PHE A 62 -3.10 4.63 -9.13
N GLU A 63 -3.15 3.58 -9.95
CA GLU A 63 -4.35 3.20 -10.71
C GLU A 63 -5.13 2.09 -10.04
N HIS A 64 -4.42 1.05 -9.58
CA HIS A 64 -5.00 -0.15 -8.98
C HIS A 64 -4.47 -0.36 -7.56
N PRO A 65 -5.34 -0.61 -6.56
CA PRO A 65 -4.89 -0.94 -5.22
C PRO A 65 -4.20 -2.30 -5.20
N SER A 66 -3.22 -2.46 -4.31
CA SER A 66 -2.66 -3.78 -4.02
C SER A 66 -3.64 -4.62 -3.20
N GLU A 67 -3.41 -5.93 -3.12
CA GLU A 67 -4.24 -6.86 -2.32
C GLU A 67 -4.34 -6.41 -0.86
N VAL A 68 -3.21 -6.06 -0.23
CA VAL A 68 -3.22 -5.57 1.17
C VAL A 68 -3.99 -4.25 1.32
N GLN A 69 -4.02 -3.40 0.29
CA GLN A 69 -4.82 -2.18 0.32
C GLN A 69 -6.31 -2.47 0.17
N HIS A 70 -6.67 -3.41 -0.71
CA HIS A 70 -8.05 -3.87 -0.87
C HIS A 70 -8.63 -4.46 0.41
N GLU A 71 -7.86 -5.29 1.10
CA GLU A 71 -8.30 -5.93 2.34
C GLU A 71 -8.34 -4.95 3.51
N CYS A 72 -7.34 -4.09 3.65
CA CYS A 72 -7.21 -3.26 4.85
C CYS A 72 -7.92 -1.90 4.76
N ILE A 73 -7.91 -1.19 3.63
CA ILE A 73 -8.43 0.19 3.55
C ILE A 73 -9.91 0.29 3.94
N PRO A 74 -10.83 -0.58 3.45
CA PRO A 74 -12.24 -0.48 3.79
C PRO A 74 -12.54 -0.58 5.28
N GLN A 75 -11.79 -1.42 6.02
CA GLN A 75 -11.93 -1.54 7.47
C GLN A 75 -11.20 -0.38 8.18
N ALA A 76 -10.04 0.04 7.66
CA ALA A 76 -9.22 1.07 8.27
C ALA A 76 -9.92 2.43 8.29
N ILE A 77 -10.63 2.80 7.21
CA ILE A 77 -11.36 4.08 7.13
C ILE A 77 -12.57 4.14 8.08
N LEU A 78 -13.03 3.00 8.59
CA LEU A 78 -14.09 2.92 9.59
C LEU A 78 -13.58 3.04 11.03
N GLY A 79 -12.26 3.24 11.21
CA GLY A 79 -11.64 3.38 12.53
C GLY A 79 -11.46 2.06 13.28
N MET A 80 -11.46 0.93 12.56
CA MET A 80 -11.21 -0.38 13.16
C MET A 80 -9.72 -0.61 13.41
N ASP A 81 -9.40 -1.29 14.51
CA ASP A 81 -8.04 -1.75 14.79
C ASP A 81 -7.64 -2.87 13.81
N ILE A 82 -6.45 -2.75 13.23
CA ILE A 82 -5.97 -3.67 12.19
C ILE A 82 -4.58 -4.19 12.55
N VAL A 83 -4.44 -5.51 12.46
CA VAL A 83 -3.14 -6.18 12.39
C VAL A 83 -2.95 -6.67 10.96
N CYS A 84 -1.91 -6.18 10.30
CA CYS A 84 -1.63 -6.47 8.90
C CYS A 84 -0.21 -7.01 8.74
N GLN A 85 -0.08 -8.21 8.16
CA GLN A 85 1.19 -8.79 7.76
C GLN A 85 1.24 -8.92 6.23
N ALA A 86 2.21 -8.27 5.61
CA ALA A 86 2.47 -8.42 4.17
C ALA A 86 3.96 -8.20 3.88
N LYS A 87 4.41 -8.67 2.72
CA LYS A 87 5.80 -8.48 2.25
C LYS A 87 6.15 -6.98 2.10
N SER A 88 7.44 -6.65 2.18
CA SER A 88 7.90 -5.27 1.92
C SER A 88 7.54 -4.84 0.49
N GLY A 89 7.30 -3.55 0.27
CA GLY A 89 6.93 -3.01 -1.05
C GLY A 89 5.46 -3.20 -1.47
N MET A 90 4.65 -3.98 -0.74
CA MET A 90 3.24 -4.24 -1.08
C MET A 90 2.28 -3.06 -0.83
N GLY A 91 2.78 -1.87 -0.47
CA GLY A 91 1.94 -0.68 -0.30
C GLY A 91 1.25 -0.55 1.07
N LYS A 92 1.72 -1.27 2.11
CA LYS A 92 1.22 -1.15 3.50
C LYS A 92 1.22 0.27 4.03
N THR A 93 2.22 1.08 3.68
CA THR A 93 2.30 2.48 4.10
C THR A 93 1.09 3.30 3.65
N ALA A 94 0.69 3.13 2.38
CA ALA A 94 -0.45 3.85 1.85
C ALA A 94 -1.77 3.45 2.55
N VAL A 95 -1.88 2.24 3.10
CA VAL A 95 -3.06 1.82 3.87
C VAL A 95 -3.31 2.76 5.03
N PHE A 96 -2.36 2.87 5.96
CA PHE A 96 -2.57 3.71 7.14
C PHE A 96 -2.52 5.20 6.80
N VAL A 97 -1.71 5.62 5.83
CA VAL A 97 -1.68 7.04 5.42
C VAL A 97 -3.02 7.49 4.85
N LEU A 98 -3.60 6.73 3.93
CA LEU A 98 -4.91 7.07 3.36
C LEU A 98 -6.02 6.96 4.40
N ALA A 99 -5.99 5.92 5.24
CA ALA A 99 -7.00 5.72 6.26
C ALA A 99 -7.03 6.84 7.31
N THR A 100 -5.86 7.26 7.80
CA THR A 100 -5.79 8.34 8.80
C THR A 100 -6.16 9.68 8.18
N LEU A 101 -5.68 10.01 6.97
CA LEU A 101 -6.09 11.25 6.29
C LEU A 101 -7.60 11.30 5.98
N GLN A 102 -8.21 10.15 5.67
CA GLN A 102 -9.63 10.05 5.45
C GLN A 102 -10.43 10.40 6.71
N GLN A 103 -10.00 9.89 7.87
CA GLN A 103 -10.68 10.09 9.14
C GLN A 103 -10.32 11.43 9.82
N LEU A 104 -9.21 12.04 9.43
CA LEU A 104 -8.68 13.22 10.11
C LEU A 104 -9.62 14.43 10.00
N GLU A 105 -9.93 14.99 11.16
CA GLU A 105 -10.55 16.30 11.36
C GLU A 105 -9.50 17.22 12.00
N PRO A 106 -8.85 18.12 11.22
CA PRO A 106 -7.73 18.89 11.72
C PRO A 106 -8.18 19.96 12.73
N VAL A 107 -7.53 19.98 13.89
CA VAL A 107 -7.66 21.03 14.91
C VAL A 107 -6.31 21.74 15.07
N ASP A 108 -6.31 23.07 14.96
CA ASP A 108 -5.08 23.85 15.00
C ASP A 108 -4.36 23.71 16.35
N GLY A 109 -3.10 23.27 16.32
CA GLY A 109 -2.26 23.10 17.50
C GLY A 109 -2.37 21.72 18.16
N GLU A 110 -3.23 20.83 17.67
CA GLU A 110 -3.38 19.47 18.20
C GLU A 110 -2.75 18.42 17.28
N VAL A 111 -2.22 17.34 17.89
CA VAL A 111 -1.70 16.18 17.17
C VAL A 111 -2.74 15.07 17.24
N SER A 112 -3.41 14.78 16.13
CA SER A 112 -4.47 13.76 16.07
C SER A 112 -3.98 12.38 15.62
N VAL A 113 -2.81 12.30 14.97
CA VAL A 113 -2.26 11.06 14.40
C VAL A 113 -0.80 10.93 14.77
N LEU A 114 -0.40 9.78 15.32
CA LEU A 114 0.98 9.43 15.62
C LEU A 114 1.34 8.15 14.86
N VAL A 115 2.41 8.20 14.07
CA VAL A 115 3.00 7.02 13.41
C VAL A 115 4.41 6.82 13.94
N MET A 116 4.73 5.59 14.33
CA MET A 116 6.06 5.21 14.82
C MET A 116 6.64 4.08 13.96
N CYS A 117 7.94 4.11 13.74
CA CYS A 117 8.67 3.07 13.04
C CYS A 117 10.11 2.96 13.54
N HIS A 118 10.81 1.88 13.16
CA HIS A 118 12.10 1.54 13.76
C HIS A 118 13.29 2.36 13.19
N THR A 119 13.23 2.79 11.92
CA THR A 119 14.36 3.46 11.26
C THR A 119 14.03 4.91 10.88
N ARG A 120 15.06 5.78 10.87
CA ARG A 120 14.95 7.21 10.55
C ARG A 120 14.51 7.42 9.11
N GLU A 121 15.07 6.62 8.22
CA GLU A 121 14.82 6.66 6.78
C GLU A 121 13.37 6.31 6.48
N LEU A 122 12.82 5.31 7.18
CA LEU A 122 11.42 4.93 7.04
C LEU A 122 10.50 6.03 7.58
N ALA A 123 10.83 6.65 8.71
CA ALA A 123 10.05 7.77 9.24
C ALA A 123 9.98 8.94 8.25
N PHE A 124 11.12 9.27 7.63
CA PHE A 124 11.20 10.30 6.60
C PHE A 124 10.41 9.92 5.33
N GLN A 125 10.49 8.66 4.88
CA GLN A 125 9.71 8.18 3.75
C GLN A 125 8.20 8.26 4.03
N ILE A 126 7.76 7.85 5.22
CA ILE A 126 6.35 7.94 5.64
C ILE A 126 5.88 9.39 5.65
N SER A 127 6.67 10.34 6.16
CA SER A 127 6.26 11.75 6.15
C SER A 127 6.11 12.30 4.73
N LYS A 128 6.97 11.87 3.79
CA LYS A 128 6.82 12.21 2.36
C LYS A 128 5.59 11.58 1.72
N GLU A 129 5.21 10.38 2.10
CA GLU A 129 3.93 9.79 1.66
C GLU A 129 2.74 10.61 2.17
N TYR A 130 2.76 11.03 3.44
CA TYR A 130 1.72 11.93 3.95
C TYR A 130 1.66 13.24 3.16
N GLU A 131 2.80 13.90 2.89
CA GLU A 131 2.84 15.14 2.07
C GLU A 131 2.29 14.92 0.65
N ARG A 132 2.60 13.79 0.01
CA ARG A 132 2.11 13.45 -1.33
C ARG A 132 0.59 13.29 -1.35
N PHE A 133 0.03 12.52 -0.42
CA PHE A 133 -1.40 12.25 -0.38
C PHE A 133 -2.21 13.42 0.22
N SER A 134 -1.61 14.27 1.04
CA SER A 134 -2.26 15.47 1.59
C SER A 134 -2.13 16.72 0.70
N LYS A 135 -1.57 16.61 -0.51
CA LYS A 135 -1.38 17.71 -1.47
C LYS A 135 -2.59 18.65 -1.64
N TYR A 136 -3.80 18.09 -1.57
CA TYR A 136 -5.07 18.81 -1.73
C TYR A 136 -5.83 19.07 -0.42
N LEU A 137 -5.24 18.71 0.73
CA LEU A 137 -5.80 18.90 2.06
C LEU A 137 -5.02 20.01 2.79
N SER A 138 -5.28 21.27 2.44
CA SER A 138 -4.45 22.43 2.85
C SER A 138 -4.34 22.67 4.36
N ALA A 139 -5.29 22.15 5.16
CA ALA A 139 -5.27 22.27 6.62
C ALA A 139 -4.33 21.26 7.29
N ILE A 140 -3.88 20.23 6.58
CA ILE A 140 -3.07 19.15 7.15
C ILE A 140 -1.60 19.58 7.25
N LYS A 141 -1.03 19.41 8.44
CA LYS A 141 0.37 19.65 8.74
C LYS A 141 1.02 18.33 9.15
N VAL A 142 2.22 18.06 8.63
CA VAL A 142 2.96 16.83 8.89
C VAL A 142 4.33 17.22 9.42
N ALA A 143 4.77 16.56 10.48
CA ALA A 143 6.12 16.70 11.03
C ALA A 143 6.70 15.32 11.30
N VAL A 144 8.03 15.21 11.21
CA VAL A 144 8.77 13.96 11.47
C VAL A 144 9.87 14.23 12.48
N PHE A 145 10.01 13.32 13.44
CA PHE A 145 11.01 13.41 14.50
C PHE A 145 11.78 12.11 14.61
N PHE A 146 13.09 12.21 14.76
CA PHE A 146 13.98 11.09 15.06
C PHE A 146 15.27 11.61 15.69
N GLY A 147 15.97 10.76 16.44
CA GLY A 147 17.25 11.12 17.05
C GLY A 147 18.39 11.19 16.03
N GLY A 148 19.41 12.00 16.33
CA GLY A 148 20.60 12.21 15.50
C GLY A 148 20.61 13.56 14.78
N MET A 149 21.76 13.90 14.18
CA MET A 149 21.90 15.04 13.25
C MET A 149 21.58 14.63 11.82
#